data_AF-A0A7H4M463-F1
#
_entry.id   AF-A0A7H4M463-F1
#
_cell.length_a   1.000
_cell.length_b   1.000
_cell.length_c   1.000
_cell.angle_alpha   90.00
_cell.angle_beta   90.00
_cell.angle_gamma   90.00
#
_symmetry.space_group_name_H-M   'P 1'
#
loop_
_entity.id
_entity.type
_entity.pdbx_description
1 polymer ?
#
loop_
_entity_poly.entity_id
_entity_poly.type
_entity_poly.pdbx_seq_one_letter_code
_entity_poly.pdbx_strand_id
1 'polypeptide(L)'
;MSISLKKSGMLKLGLSLVAMTVAASVQAKTLVYCSEGSPEGFNPQLFTSGTTYDASSVPIYNRLVEFKTGTTEVIPGLAEKWEVSEDGKTYTFHLRKDVKWQDNKDFKPTRTLNADDVVFSFDRQKNTNNPYHKVSGGSYEYFEGMGIT
;
A
#
# COMPACT_ATOMS: atom_id res chain seq x y z
N MET A 1 -67.17 -10.01 1.47
CA MET A 1 -66.42 -9.07 0.59
C MET A 1 -64.93 -9.32 0.79
N SER A 2 -64.32 -10.09 -0.10
CA SER A 2 -62.94 -10.60 0.01
C SER A 2 -61.95 -9.66 -0.66
N ILE A 3 -61.09 -8.99 0.11
CA ILE A 3 -59.97 -8.20 -0.42
C ILE A 3 -58.66 -8.95 -0.16
N SER A 4 -58.28 -9.75 -1.17
CA SER A 4 -56.94 -10.10 -1.65
C SER A 4 -55.76 -10.10 -0.66
N LEU A 5 -55.43 -11.29 -0.13
CA LEU A 5 -54.11 -11.60 0.47
C LEU A 5 -52.98 -11.75 -0.58
N LYS A 6 -53.28 -11.74 -1.89
CA LYS A 6 -52.29 -12.04 -2.95
C LYS A 6 -51.24 -10.94 -3.16
N LYS A 7 -51.52 -9.68 -2.78
CA LYS A 7 -50.62 -8.54 -3.06
C LYS A 7 -49.38 -8.46 -2.14
N SER A 8 -49.47 -8.96 -0.89
CA SER A 8 -48.36 -8.88 0.09
C SER A 8 -47.24 -9.88 -0.21
N GLY A 9 -47.58 -11.09 -0.69
CA GLY A 9 -46.60 -12.12 -1.06
C GLY A 9 -45.77 -11.74 -2.30
N MET A 10 -46.39 -11.12 -3.30
CA MET A 10 -45.72 -10.70 -4.53
C MET A 10 -44.71 -9.56 -4.28
N LEU A 11 -44.98 -8.66 -3.32
CA LEU A 11 -44.08 -7.55 -2.98
C LEU A 11 -42.82 -8.02 -2.24
N LYS A 12 -42.96 -9.00 -1.33
CA LYS A 12 -41.83 -9.62 -0.61
C LYS A 12 -40.95 -10.48 -1.53
N LEU A 13 -41.57 -11.19 -2.48
CA LEU A 13 -40.84 -11.97 -3.49
C LEU A 13 -40.06 -11.06 -4.45
N GLY A 14 -40.66 -9.94 -4.88
CA GLY A 14 -40.01 -8.96 -5.75
C GLY A 14 -38.79 -8.28 -5.12
N LEU A 15 -38.89 -7.90 -3.84
CA LEU A 15 -37.75 -7.30 -3.10
C LEU A 15 -36.60 -8.29 -2.91
N SER A 16 -36.90 -9.57 -2.63
CA SER A 16 -35.89 -10.61 -2.47
C SER A 16 -35.21 -10.98 -3.78
N LEU A 17 -35.92 -10.90 -4.91
CA LEU A 17 -35.36 -11.19 -6.25
C LEU A 17 -34.42 -10.08 -6.72
N VAL A 18 -34.76 -8.81 -6.41
CA VAL A 18 -33.88 -7.65 -6.69
C VAL A 18 -32.63 -7.68 -5.79
N ALA A 19 -32.74 -8.08 -4.52
CA ALA A 19 -31.57 -8.24 -3.65
C ALA A 19 -30.62 -9.36 -4.14
N MET A 20 -31.16 -10.45 -4.70
CA MET A 20 -30.36 -11.55 -5.25
C MET A 20 -29.65 -11.18 -6.56
N THR A 21 -30.25 -10.34 -7.41
CA THR A 21 -29.61 -9.89 -8.66
C THR A 21 -28.52 -8.84 -8.41
N VAL A 22 -28.64 -8.01 -7.37
CA VAL A 22 -27.59 -7.05 -6.96
C VAL A 22 -26.40 -7.75 -6.30
N ALA A 23 -26.62 -8.87 -5.61
CA ALA A 23 -25.52 -9.66 -5.03
C ALA A 23 -24.67 -10.39 -6.09
N ALA A 24 -25.24 -10.70 -7.25
CA ALA A 24 -24.55 -11.41 -8.34
C ALA A 24 -23.61 -10.52 -9.18
N SER A 25 -23.66 -9.18 -9.03
CA SER A 25 -22.94 -8.24 -9.90
C SER A 25 -21.57 -7.78 -9.39
N VAL A 26 -21.05 -8.33 -8.28
CA VAL A 26 -19.67 -8.10 -7.81
C VAL A 26 -18.86 -9.37 -7.97
N GLN A 27 -18.53 -9.73 -9.22
CA GLN A 27 -17.45 -10.69 -9.45
C GLN A 27 -16.10 -9.97 -9.31
N ALA A 28 -15.23 -10.51 -8.47
CA ALA A 28 -13.82 -10.11 -8.45
C ALA A 28 -13.20 -10.36 -9.83
N LYS A 29 -12.54 -9.34 -10.38
CA LYS A 29 -11.77 -9.49 -11.62
C LYS A 29 -10.36 -9.94 -11.27
N THR A 30 -9.93 -11.04 -11.87
CA THR A 30 -8.57 -11.57 -11.69
C THR A 30 -7.69 -11.18 -12.88
N LEU A 31 -6.52 -10.61 -12.59
CA LEU A 31 -5.45 -10.40 -13.56
C LEU A 31 -4.36 -11.43 -13.30
N VAL A 32 -3.93 -12.13 -14.36
CA VAL A 32 -2.79 -13.06 -14.30
C VAL A 32 -1.62 -12.43 -15.04
N TYR A 33 -0.50 -12.29 -14.34
CA TYR A 33 0.77 -11.81 -14.88
C TYR A 33 1.80 -12.94 -14.79
N CYS A 34 2.42 -13.29 -15.92
CA CYS A 34 3.50 -14.29 -15.97
C CYS A 34 4.84 -13.60 -15.69
N SER A 35 5.30 -13.62 -14.44
CA SER A 35 6.62 -13.09 -14.08
C SER A 35 7.76 -13.94 -14.67
N GLU A 36 8.91 -13.31 -14.89
CA GLU A 36 10.12 -13.92 -15.45
C GLU A 36 10.89 -14.78 -14.43
N GLY A 37 10.58 -14.63 -13.14
CA GLY A 37 11.22 -15.35 -12.05
C GLY A 37 10.47 -15.25 -10.73
N SER A 38 11.05 -15.86 -9.70
CA SER A 38 10.58 -15.72 -8.31
C SER A 38 11.24 -14.50 -7.67
N PRO A 39 10.54 -13.74 -6.81
CA PRO A 39 11.15 -12.65 -6.05
C PRO A 39 12.09 -13.19 -4.97
N GLU A 40 13.08 -12.40 -4.59
CA GLU A 40 14.04 -12.71 -3.52
C GLU A 40 13.42 -12.59 -2.13
N GLY A 41 12.39 -11.76 -2.00
CA GLY A 41 11.62 -11.55 -0.79
C GLY A 41 10.60 -10.42 -0.96
N PHE A 42 10.00 -9.98 0.15
CA PHE A 42 8.92 -8.97 0.11
C PHE A 42 9.26 -7.66 0.81
N ASN A 43 10.49 -7.49 1.32
CA ASN A 43 10.96 -6.21 1.83
C ASN A 43 11.90 -5.56 0.80
N PRO A 44 11.44 -4.55 0.04
CA PRO A 44 12.21 -3.97 -1.06
C PRO A 44 13.46 -3.22 -0.61
N GLN A 45 13.63 -2.93 0.68
CA GLN A 45 14.84 -2.29 1.23
C GLN A 45 16.10 -3.18 1.13
N LEU A 46 15.92 -4.50 0.97
CA LEU A 46 16.99 -5.49 1.07
C LEU A 46 17.43 -6.08 -0.27
N PHE A 47 16.78 -5.68 -1.37
CA PHE A 47 16.95 -6.31 -2.67
C PHE A 47 17.01 -5.26 -3.78
N THR A 48 17.55 -5.65 -4.93
CA THR A 48 17.82 -4.73 -6.06
C THR A 48 17.23 -5.17 -7.39
N SER A 49 16.70 -6.40 -7.50
CA SER A 49 16.14 -6.88 -8.76
C SER A 49 14.75 -6.31 -9.07
N GLY A 50 14.49 -6.09 -10.36
CA GLY A 50 13.16 -5.70 -10.85
C GLY A 50 12.10 -6.76 -10.53
N THR A 51 12.44 -8.04 -10.66
CA THR A 51 11.57 -9.18 -10.32
C THR A 51 11.05 -9.09 -8.88
N THR A 52 11.92 -8.73 -7.93
CA THR A 52 11.53 -8.52 -6.53
C THR A 52 10.63 -7.30 -6.38
N TYR A 53 10.93 -6.19 -7.06
CA TYR A 53 10.14 -4.97 -6.99
C TYR A 53 8.72 -5.13 -7.55
N ASP A 54 8.57 -5.80 -8.68
CA ASP A 54 7.27 -6.08 -9.30
C ASP A 54 6.36 -6.95 -8.42
N ALA A 55 6.94 -7.77 -7.54
CA ALA A 55 6.20 -8.59 -6.57
C ALA A 55 6.08 -7.96 -5.17
N SER A 56 6.78 -6.86 -4.87
CA SER A 56 6.84 -6.24 -3.54
C SER A 56 6.52 -4.75 -3.55
N SER A 57 7.51 -3.89 -3.79
CA SER A 57 7.39 -2.42 -3.70
C SER A 57 6.28 -1.87 -4.58
N VAL A 58 6.14 -2.38 -5.81
CA VAL A 58 5.16 -1.90 -6.78
C VAL A 58 3.71 -2.20 -6.36
N PRO A 59 3.34 -3.45 -5.97
CA PRO A 59 1.96 -3.75 -5.59
C PRO A 59 1.61 -3.52 -4.12
N ILE A 60 2.56 -3.60 -3.19
CA ILE A 60 2.27 -3.68 -1.73
C ILE A 60 2.53 -2.35 -1.00
N TYR A 61 3.51 -1.56 -1.46
CA TYR A 61 4.01 -0.42 -0.71
C TYR A 61 3.79 0.91 -1.44
N ASN A 62 3.97 2.01 -0.72
CA ASN A 62 4.04 3.35 -1.27
C ASN A 62 5.30 4.07 -0.76
N ARG A 63 5.72 5.11 -1.48
CA ARG A 63 6.77 6.04 -1.09
C ARG A 63 6.19 7.39 -0.66
N LEU A 64 7.01 8.26 -0.07
CA LEU A 64 6.61 9.65 0.23
C LEU A 64 6.16 10.40 -1.03
N VAL A 65 6.89 10.20 -2.12
CA VAL A 65 6.59 10.71 -3.46
C VAL A 65 6.67 9.57 -4.47
N GLU A 66 5.87 9.63 -5.52
CA GLU A 66 5.79 8.61 -6.55
C GLU A 66 6.18 9.19 -7.91
N PHE A 67 6.41 8.34 -8.90
CA PHE A 67 6.46 8.76 -10.30
C PHE A 67 5.11 8.55 -10.97
N LYS A 68 4.69 9.52 -11.78
CA LYS A 68 3.53 9.35 -12.65
C LYS A 68 3.82 8.25 -13.67
N THR A 69 2.97 7.22 -13.71
CA THR A 69 3.13 6.03 -14.55
C THR A 69 3.48 6.39 -16.00
N GLY A 70 4.55 5.78 -16.51
CA GLY A 70 5.07 6.03 -17.87
C GLY A 70 5.95 7.28 -18.02
N THR A 71 6.26 7.97 -16.93
CA THR A 71 7.10 9.19 -16.93
C THR A 71 8.07 9.19 -15.75
N THR A 72 8.96 10.19 -15.71
CA THR A 72 9.82 10.50 -14.56
C THR A 72 9.35 11.73 -13.79
N GLU A 73 8.11 12.17 -14.02
CA GLU A 73 7.48 13.29 -13.31
C GLU A 73 7.17 12.84 -11.86
N VAL A 74 7.75 13.54 -10.87
CA VAL A 74 7.53 13.28 -9.44
C VAL A 74 6.17 13.86 -9.02
N ILE A 75 5.36 13.04 -8.37
CA ILE A 75 4.01 13.39 -7.89
C ILE A 75 3.82 13.03 -6.40
N PRO A 76 2.84 13.65 -5.71
CA PRO A 76 2.51 13.31 -4.31
C PRO A 76 2.15 11.83 -4.09
N GLY A 77 2.93 11.16 -3.23
CA GLY A 77 2.70 9.80 -2.75
C GLY A 77 2.03 9.81 -1.37
N LEU A 78 2.66 9.21 -0.36
CA LEU A 78 2.22 9.29 1.04
C LEU A 78 2.34 10.71 1.62
N ALA A 79 3.19 11.55 1.07
CA ALA A 79 3.21 12.99 1.34
C ALA A 79 2.29 13.72 0.36
N GLU A 80 1.38 14.54 0.86
CA GLU A 80 0.46 15.34 0.01
C GLU A 80 1.16 16.53 -0.64
N LYS A 81 2.22 17.04 0.01
CA LYS A 81 3.11 18.10 -0.48
C LYS A 81 4.43 18.04 0.28
N TRP A 82 5.44 18.72 -0.24
CA TRP A 82 6.73 18.91 0.43
C TRP A 82 7.32 20.28 0.13
N GLU A 83 8.19 20.72 1.01
CA GLU A 83 8.92 21.98 0.94
C GLU A 83 10.42 21.68 1.00
N VAL A 84 11.21 22.47 0.29
CA VAL A 84 12.68 22.36 0.28
C VAL A 84 13.25 23.70 0.75
N SER A 85 14.17 23.68 1.71
CA SER A 85 14.87 24.89 2.17
C SER A 85 15.70 25.51 1.05
N GLU A 86 15.99 26.80 1.19
CA GLU A 86 16.80 27.55 0.20
C GLU A 86 18.19 26.94 -0.03
N ASP A 87 18.79 26.33 0.99
CA ASP A 87 20.09 25.65 0.91
C ASP A 87 20.02 24.21 0.37
N GLY A 88 18.81 23.70 0.10
CA GLY A 88 18.57 22.35 -0.43
C GLY A 88 18.87 21.22 0.56
N LYS A 89 19.08 21.49 1.84
CA LYS A 89 19.48 20.48 2.85
C LYS A 89 18.34 20.02 3.75
N THR A 90 17.22 20.73 3.76
CA THR A 90 16.04 20.40 4.57
C THR A 90 14.86 20.14 3.65
N TYR A 91 14.28 18.95 3.77
CA TYR A 91 13.05 18.56 3.09
C TYR A 91 11.97 18.33 4.13
N THR A 92 10.88 19.08 4.05
CA THR A 92 9.73 18.95 4.94
C THR A 92 8.58 18.30 4.20
N PHE A 93 8.21 17.07 4.58
CA PHE A 93 7.09 16.34 3.99
C PHE A 93 5.84 16.48 4.86
N HIS A 94 4.72 16.82 4.24
CA HIS A 94 3.41 16.87 4.89
C HIS A 94 2.67 15.57 4.55
N LEU A 95 2.50 14.69 5.54
CA LEU A 95 1.91 13.36 5.31
C LEU A 95 0.40 13.44 5.09
N ARG A 96 -0.10 12.62 4.18
CA ARG A 96 -1.54 12.38 4.01
C ARG A 96 -2.13 11.84 5.31
N LYS A 97 -3.32 12.31 5.63
CA LYS A 97 -4.11 11.81 6.77
C LYS A 97 -4.91 10.58 6.38
N ASP A 98 -5.28 9.80 7.39
CA ASP A 98 -6.20 8.65 7.28
C ASP A 98 -5.77 7.52 6.33
N VAL A 99 -4.47 7.43 6.01
CA VAL A 99 -3.91 6.33 5.21
C VAL A 99 -3.86 5.06 6.07
N LYS A 100 -4.62 4.05 5.67
CA LYS A 100 -4.74 2.78 6.40
C LYS A 100 -3.63 1.81 6.00
N TRP A 101 -3.13 1.08 6.98
CA TRP A 101 -2.28 -0.08 6.76
C TRP A 101 -3.11 -1.31 6.35
N GLN A 102 -2.47 -2.23 5.63
CA GLN A 102 -3.02 -3.56 5.38
C GLN A 102 -3.08 -4.37 6.68
N ASP A 103 -4.01 -5.32 6.78
CA ASP A 103 -4.09 -6.29 7.87
C ASP A 103 -3.78 -7.71 7.39
N ASN A 104 -3.38 -8.57 8.33
CA ASN A 104 -3.19 -10.00 8.07
C ASN A 104 -3.56 -10.82 9.32
N LYS A 105 -3.28 -12.13 9.29
CA LYS A 105 -3.60 -13.04 10.39
C LYS A 105 -2.86 -12.72 11.70
N ASP A 106 -1.68 -12.11 11.62
CA ASP A 106 -0.77 -11.88 12.75
C ASP A 106 -0.75 -10.40 13.18
N PHE A 107 -1.27 -9.50 12.35
CA PHE A 107 -1.24 -8.05 12.58
C PHE A 107 -2.54 -7.38 12.14
N LYS A 108 -3.12 -6.59 13.04
CA LYS A 108 -4.25 -5.71 12.77
C LYS A 108 -3.89 -4.29 13.19
N PRO A 109 -3.81 -3.32 12.24
CA PRO A 109 -3.41 -1.96 12.57
C PRO A 109 -4.47 -1.28 13.45
N THR A 110 -4.00 -0.62 14.51
CA THR A 110 -4.85 0.15 15.44
C THR A 110 -4.81 1.65 15.19
N ARG A 111 -3.93 2.10 14.29
CA ARG A 111 -3.79 3.48 13.83
C ARG A 111 -3.51 3.54 12.33
N THR A 112 -3.66 4.72 11.76
CA THR A 112 -3.26 5.05 10.39
C THR A 112 -1.77 5.40 10.32
N LEU A 113 -1.26 5.58 9.10
CA LEU A 113 0.07 6.13 8.84
C LEU A 113 0.32 7.41 9.64
N ASN A 114 1.51 7.53 10.21
CA ASN A 114 2.01 8.77 10.81
C ASN A 114 3.52 8.93 10.56
N ALA A 115 4.13 9.94 11.17
CA ALA A 115 5.56 10.22 11.02
C ALA A 115 6.47 9.11 11.57
N ASP A 116 6.03 8.37 12.60
CA ASP A 116 6.83 7.30 13.20
C ASP A 116 7.13 6.18 12.20
N ASP A 117 6.20 5.89 11.29
CA ASP A 117 6.38 4.88 10.26
C ASP A 117 7.47 5.27 9.24
N VAL A 118 7.50 6.56 8.88
CA VAL A 118 8.50 7.12 7.98
C VAL A 118 9.86 7.11 8.67
N VAL A 119 9.94 7.60 9.91
CA VAL A 119 11.16 7.59 10.71
C VAL A 119 11.68 6.17 10.85
N PHE A 120 10.85 5.20 11.22
CA PHE A 120 11.24 3.80 11.32
C PHE A 120 11.84 3.26 10.02
N SER A 121 11.23 3.57 8.88
CA SER A 121 11.66 3.05 7.58
C SER A 121 13.06 3.53 7.16
N PHE A 122 13.43 4.77 7.50
CA PHE A 122 14.77 5.32 7.26
C PHE A 122 15.75 4.99 8.38
N ASP A 123 15.33 5.09 9.64
CA ASP A 123 16.17 4.81 10.82
C ASP A 123 16.62 3.35 10.84
N ARG A 124 15.77 2.40 10.44
CA ARG A 124 16.16 0.99 10.28
C ARG A 124 17.38 0.82 9.38
N GLN A 125 17.46 1.56 8.29
CA GLN A 125 18.55 1.44 7.31
C GLN A 125 19.81 2.18 7.79
N LYS A 126 19.63 3.39 8.34
CA LYS A 126 20.72 4.28 8.74
C LYS A 126 21.35 3.94 10.09
N ASN A 127 20.52 3.73 11.11
CA ASN A 127 20.96 3.64 12.49
C ASN A 127 21.30 2.19 12.85
N THR A 128 22.59 1.92 13.02
CA THR A 128 23.09 0.57 13.33
C THR A 128 22.62 0.03 14.67
N ASN A 129 22.13 0.89 15.58
CA ASN A 129 21.56 0.51 16.87
C ASN A 129 20.04 0.24 16.80
N ASN A 130 19.38 0.51 15.67
CA ASN A 130 17.97 0.15 15.52
C ASN A 130 17.83 -1.39 15.61
N PRO A 131 16.90 -1.93 16.43
CA PRO A 131 16.73 -3.38 16.59
C PRO A 131 16.49 -4.14 15.28
N TYR A 132 15.93 -3.48 14.27
CA TYR A 132 15.63 -4.05 12.96
C TYR A 132 16.75 -3.88 11.93
N HIS A 133 17.85 -3.20 12.28
CA HIS A 133 18.95 -2.93 11.34
C HIS A 133 19.66 -4.21 10.89
N LYS A 134 19.75 -5.24 11.75
CA LYS A 134 20.36 -6.54 11.39
C LYS A 134 19.35 -7.63 11.01
N VAL A 135 18.05 -7.32 11.09
CA VAL A 135 17.00 -8.28 10.74
C VAL A 135 17.07 -8.60 9.25
N SER A 136 16.98 -9.90 8.93
CA SER A 136 17.12 -10.43 7.57
C SER A 136 18.48 -10.12 6.91
N GLY A 137 19.54 -10.00 7.72
CA GLY A 137 20.91 -9.77 7.24
C GLY A 137 21.30 -8.29 7.17
N GLY A 138 20.35 -7.36 7.10
CA GLY A 138 20.64 -5.92 7.15
C GLY A 138 21.45 -5.39 5.97
N SER A 139 21.26 -5.96 4.77
CA SER A 139 21.94 -5.52 3.54
C SER A 139 21.14 -4.43 2.84
N TYR A 140 21.44 -3.16 3.12
CA TYR A 140 20.71 -2.01 2.57
C TYR A 140 21.41 -1.41 1.34
N GLU A 141 21.63 -2.24 0.33
CA GLU A 141 22.53 -1.96 -0.81
C GLU A 141 22.27 -0.60 -1.48
N TYR A 142 21.00 -0.27 -1.77
CA TYR A 142 20.66 1.04 -2.35
C TYR A 142 20.91 2.21 -1.40
N PHE A 143 20.59 2.05 -0.11
CA PHE A 143 20.74 3.10 0.88
C PHE A 143 22.22 3.45 1.10
N GLU A 144 23.05 2.41 1.21
CA GLU A 144 24.50 2.51 1.32
C GLU A 144 25.14 3.04 0.03
N GLY A 145 24.72 2.53 -1.13
CA GLY A 145 25.23 2.94 -2.43
C GLY A 145 24.92 4.40 -2.80
N MET A 146 23.83 4.98 -2.26
CA MET A 146 23.50 6.39 -2.42
C MET A 146 24.22 7.32 -1.42
N GLY A 147 25.03 6.78 -0.51
CA GLY A 147 25.79 7.57 0.46
C GLY A 147 24.91 8.24 1.53
N ILE A 148 23.79 7.61 1.90
CA ILE A 148 22.86 8.12 2.93
C ILE A 148 23.23 7.60 4.35
N THR A 149 24.40 6.97 4.47
CA THR A 149 24.96 6.39 5.70
C THR A 149 25.61 7.41 6.62
#